data_AF-A0A3D0JZ86-F1
#
_entry.id   AF-A0A3D0JZ86-F1
#
_cell.length_a   1.000
_cell.length_b   1.000
_cell.length_c   1.000
_cell.angle_alpha   90.00
_cell.angle_beta   90.00
_cell.angle_gamma   90.00
#
_symmetry.space_group_name_H-M   'P 1'
#
loop_
_entity.id
_entity.type
_entity.pdbx_description
1 polymer ?
#
loop_
_entity_poly.entity_id
_entity_poly.type
_entity_poly.pdbx_seq_one_letter_code
_entity_poly.pdbx_strand_id
1 'polypeptide(L)'
;MTISDTVSRTGSILKAVATSLQPSRLVLSLLMVTLLMLGGQIWDGIAPATVSPEGLTAGVHGTELGLEEEGVLRRAQRRWGEESASDETPELHSVLVTLEQAMKTVPAEDRSQVERTIRRIESFRPRGAFESTVHYLHVHFELLVEGAVMCKPAAVYTSLLGVFYHLPAHLWSAGQGWFLVLYGLFFILVVAVTGGAMCRMEACQIAANERLTMRQAMLHGLETWLRSFMALVIPVVLAGIVCGVLLLIGLVFMSIPLVNVLAALVYGLVLLLGFLLVFILLGYVVSWILLLPAVAVENCEGGDAMQRAFAFVLNR
;
A
#
# COMPACT_ATOMS: atom_id res chain seq x y z
N MET A 1 19.39 9.62 -34.80
CA MET A 1 18.11 9.05 -34.34
C MET A 1 17.11 9.27 -35.47
N THR A 2 16.86 8.26 -36.29
CA THR A 2 16.03 8.39 -37.50
C THR A 2 14.56 8.20 -37.15
N ILE A 3 13.67 8.88 -37.88
CA ILE A 3 12.20 8.87 -37.67
C ILE A 3 11.62 7.43 -37.69
N SER A 4 12.28 6.50 -38.38
CA SER A 4 11.93 5.08 -38.42
C SER A 4 12.05 4.37 -37.07
N ASP A 5 13.02 4.73 -36.23
CA ASP A 5 13.24 4.11 -34.91
C ASP A 5 12.19 4.58 -33.87
N THR A 6 11.67 5.79 -34.06
CA THR A 6 10.62 6.36 -33.20
C THR A 6 9.26 5.75 -33.50
N VAL A 7 8.97 5.46 -34.78
CA VAL A 7 7.73 4.80 -35.22
C VAL A 7 7.70 3.32 -34.80
N SER A 8 8.83 2.60 -34.86
CA SER A 8 8.88 1.20 -34.40
C SER A 8 8.71 1.06 -32.88
N ARG A 9 9.29 2.00 -32.11
CA ARG A 9 9.14 2.04 -30.63
C ARG A 9 7.72 2.36 -30.19
N THR A 10 7.06 3.32 -30.83
CA THR A 10 5.66 3.67 -30.50
C THR A 10 4.69 2.52 -30.83
N GLY A 11 4.91 1.80 -31.94
CA GLY A 11 4.16 0.58 -32.25
C GLY A 11 4.34 -0.54 -31.22
N SER A 12 5.56 -0.69 -30.66
CA SER A 12 5.83 -1.65 -29.58
C SER A 12 5.07 -1.31 -28.29
N ILE A 13 5.02 -0.03 -27.92
CA ILE A 13 4.31 0.44 -26.72
C ILE A 13 2.80 0.21 -26.88
N LEU A 14 2.21 0.59 -28.01
CA LEU A 14 0.79 0.35 -28.28
C LEU A 14 0.44 -1.14 -28.28
N LYS A 15 1.33 -1.98 -28.80
CA LYS A 15 1.15 -3.43 -28.76
C LYS A 15 1.20 -3.95 -27.32
N ALA A 16 2.12 -3.46 -26.49
CA ALA A 16 2.21 -3.83 -25.08
C ALA A 16 0.94 -3.43 -24.29
N VAL A 17 0.38 -2.25 -24.56
CA VAL A 17 -0.90 -1.81 -24.00
C VAL A 17 -2.06 -2.69 -24.48
N ALA A 18 -2.10 -3.00 -25.78
CA ALA A 18 -3.13 -3.89 -26.31
C ALA A 18 -3.03 -5.31 -25.71
N THR A 19 -1.82 -5.80 -25.43
CA THR A 19 -1.64 -7.10 -24.76
C THR A 19 -1.99 -7.06 -23.28
N SER A 20 -1.79 -5.94 -22.58
CA SER A 20 -2.20 -5.81 -21.18
C SER A 20 -3.73 -5.79 -21.02
N LEU A 21 -4.46 -5.29 -22.04
CA LEU A 21 -5.93 -5.26 -22.08
C LEU A 21 -6.60 -6.61 -22.44
N GLN A 22 -5.86 -7.72 -22.47
CA GLN A 22 -6.47 -9.03 -22.70
C GLN A 22 -7.49 -9.37 -21.59
N PRO A 23 -8.65 -9.97 -21.93
CA PRO A 23 -9.71 -10.25 -20.96
C PRO A 23 -9.24 -11.04 -19.74
N SER A 24 -8.39 -12.06 -19.94
CA SER A 24 -7.86 -12.88 -18.85
C SER A 24 -7.03 -12.08 -17.84
N ARG A 25 -6.32 -11.03 -18.31
CA ARG A 25 -5.47 -10.17 -17.47
C ARG A 25 -6.28 -9.10 -16.76
N LEU A 26 -7.31 -8.57 -17.42
CA LEU A 26 -8.28 -7.67 -16.80
C LEU A 26 -9.02 -8.36 -15.65
N VAL A 27 -9.46 -9.60 -15.85
CA VAL A 27 -10.10 -10.36 -14.76
C VAL A 27 -9.13 -10.64 -13.62
N LEU A 28 -7.87 -10.99 -13.92
CA LEU A 28 -6.86 -11.23 -12.89
C LEU A 28 -6.51 -9.97 -12.09
N SER A 29 -6.33 -8.83 -12.77
CA SER A 29 -6.07 -7.55 -12.12
C SER A 29 -7.27 -7.05 -11.32
N LEU A 30 -8.49 -7.22 -11.84
CA LEU A 30 -9.70 -6.91 -11.08
C LEU A 30 -9.82 -7.78 -9.83
N LEU A 31 -9.55 -9.08 -9.94
CA LEU A 31 -9.52 -10.00 -8.81
C LEU A 31 -8.47 -9.58 -7.77
N MET A 32 -7.27 -9.20 -8.21
CA MET A 32 -6.22 -8.68 -7.33
C MET A 32 -6.69 -7.45 -6.56
N VAL A 33 -7.21 -6.44 -7.26
CA VAL A 33 -7.68 -5.19 -6.63
C VAL A 33 -8.85 -5.48 -5.69
N THR A 34 -9.77 -6.35 -6.08
CA THR A 34 -10.92 -6.74 -5.25
C THR A 34 -10.48 -7.43 -3.97
N LEU A 35 -9.50 -8.34 -4.04
CA LEU A 35 -8.96 -9.00 -2.85
C LEU A 35 -8.27 -8.01 -1.91
N LEU A 36 -7.50 -7.06 -2.44
CA LEU A 36 -6.86 -6.01 -1.65
C LEU A 36 -7.89 -5.10 -0.98
N MET A 37 -8.91 -4.65 -1.73
CA MET A 37 -10.01 -3.82 -1.22
C MET A 37 -10.80 -4.54 -0.13
N LEU A 38 -11.21 -5.79 -0.38
CA LEU A 38 -11.93 -6.59 0.60
C LEU A 38 -11.10 -6.83 1.87
N GLY A 39 -9.81 -7.16 1.73
CA GLY A 39 -8.93 -7.37 2.88
C GLY A 39 -8.81 -6.11 3.75
N GLY A 40 -8.69 -4.94 3.13
CA GLY A 40 -8.66 -3.66 3.82
C GLY A 40 -9.99 -3.29 4.50
N GLN A 41 -11.12 -3.50 3.81
CA GLN A 41 -12.45 -3.24 4.36
C GLN A 41 -12.79 -4.18 5.53
N ILE A 42 -12.40 -5.46 5.44
CA ILE A 42 -12.57 -6.42 6.54
C ILE A 42 -11.78 -5.96 7.76
N TRP A 43 -10.56 -5.43 7.56
CA TRP A 43 -9.77 -4.87 8.65
C TRP A 43 -10.48 -3.69 9.31
N ASP A 44 -10.92 -2.71 8.54
CA ASP A 44 -11.61 -1.53 9.05
C ASP A 44 -12.96 -1.85 9.74
N GLY A 45 -13.58 -2.99 9.39
CA GLY A 45 -14.80 -3.48 10.06
C GLY A 45 -14.55 -4.15 11.41
N ILE A 46 -13.35 -4.66 11.67
CA ILE A 46 -13.01 -5.39 12.89
C ILE A 46 -12.16 -4.54 13.85
N ALA A 47 -11.28 -3.70 13.31
CA ALA A 47 -10.39 -2.85 14.09
C ALA A 47 -11.06 -1.51 14.44
N PRO A 48 -10.80 -0.95 15.62
CA PRO A 48 -11.34 0.36 16.00
C PRO A 48 -10.80 1.46 15.08
N ALA A 49 -11.69 2.35 14.64
CA ALA A 49 -11.31 3.53 13.87
C ALA A 49 -10.71 4.59 14.81
N THR A 50 -9.38 4.76 14.75
CA THR A 50 -8.62 5.67 15.61
C THR A 50 -7.94 6.81 14.86
N VAL A 51 -7.95 6.78 13.52
CA VAL A 51 -7.32 7.83 12.70
C VAL A 51 -8.25 9.02 12.58
N SER A 52 -7.67 10.21 12.63
CA SER A 52 -8.43 11.45 12.51
C SER A 52 -9.24 11.56 11.22
N PRO A 53 -10.37 12.28 11.25
CA PRO A 53 -11.19 12.54 10.07
C PRO A 53 -10.41 13.25 8.95
N GLU A 54 -9.48 14.13 9.32
CA GLU A 54 -8.57 14.84 8.42
C GLU A 54 -7.52 13.92 7.78
N GLY A 55 -7.37 12.69 8.29
CA GLY A 55 -6.52 11.65 7.74
C GLY A 55 -5.26 11.37 8.54
N LEU A 56 -4.33 10.65 7.91
CA LEU A 56 -3.10 10.15 8.54
C LEU A 56 -2.13 11.27 8.98
N THR A 57 -2.24 12.45 8.39
CA THR A 57 -1.35 13.60 8.67
C THR A 57 -1.70 14.35 9.95
N ALA A 58 -2.97 14.31 10.36
CA ALA A 58 -3.47 15.03 11.54
C ALA A 58 -3.37 14.20 12.85
N GLY A 59 -2.94 12.94 12.76
CA GLY A 59 -2.60 12.10 13.92
C GLY A 59 -3.77 11.29 14.48
N VAL A 60 -3.63 10.85 15.74
CA VAL A 60 -4.62 10.04 16.46
C VAL A 60 -5.74 10.94 16.95
N HIS A 61 -6.99 10.57 16.65
CA HIS A 61 -8.15 11.26 17.21
C HIS A 61 -8.49 10.70 18.58
N GLY A 62 -8.83 11.59 19.53
CA GLY A 62 -9.37 11.15 20.82
C GLY A 62 -10.69 10.40 20.61
N THR A 63 -10.94 9.40 21.46
CA THR A 63 -12.18 8.61 21.42
C THR A 63 -13.41 9.39 21.89
N GLU A 64 -13.22 10.57 22.48
CA GLU A 64 -14.28 11.41 23.02
C GLU A 64 -14.76 12.41 21.97
N LEU A 65 -16.03 12.28 21.58
CA LEU A 65 -16.72 13.24 20.73
C LEU A 65 -16.90 14.55 21.51
N GLY A 66 -16.71 15.68 20.83
CA GLY A 66 -17.05 16.98 21.41
C GLY A 66 -18.56 17.11 21.64
N LEU A 67 -18.96 17.92 22.63
CA LEU A 67 -20.38 18.22 22.93
C LEU A 67 -21.17 18.69 21.68
N GLU A 68 -20.51 19.38 20.75
CA GLU A 68 -21.12 19.80 19.49
C GLU A 68 -21.41 18.64 18.54
N GLU A 69 -20.51 17.67 18.46
CA GLU A 69 -20.58 16.49 17.59
C GLU A 69 -21.68 15.54 18.10
N GLU A 70 -21.72 15.29 19.40
CA GLU A 70 -22.82 14.57 20.07
C GLU A 70 -24.17 15.25 19.79
N GLY A 71 -24.21 16.58 19.83
CA GLY A 71 -25.40 17.36 19.49
C GLY A 71 -25.82 17.19 18.02
N VAL A 72 -24.89 17.02 17.09
CA VAL A 72 -25.21 16.72 15.68
C VAL A 72 -25.81 15.31 15.55
N LEU A 73 -25.24 14.31 16.21
CA LEU A 73 -25.71 12.93 16.17
C LEU A 73 -27.12 12.78 16.77
N ARG A 74 -27.36 13.37 17.94
CA ARG A 74 -28.69 13.39 18.57
C ARG A 74 -29.74 14.07 17.70
N ARG A 75 -29.40 15.20 17.06
CA ARG A 75 -30.32 15.89 16.13
C ARG A 75 -30.62 15.05 14.89
N ALA A 76 -29.62 14.36 14.35
CA ALA A 76 -29.81 13.48 13.20
C ALA A 76 -30.71 12.29 13.55
N GLN A 77 -30.45 11.61 14.67
CA GLN A 77 -31.27 10.49 15.13
C GLN A 77 -32.70 10.91 15.45
N ARG A 78 -32.93 12.03 16.13
CA ARG A 78 -34.31 12.51 16.43
C ARG A 78 -35.11 12.85 15.18
N ARG A 79 -34.44 13.27 14.10
CA ARG A 79 -35.11 13.72 12.88
C ARG A 79 -35.36 12.60 11.88
N TRP A 80 -34.45 11.64 11.79
CA TRP A 80 -34.49 10.59 10.77
C TRP A 80 -34.51 9.16 11.33
N GLY A 81 -34.30 8.98 12.64
CA GLY A 81 -34.38 7.69 13.34
C GLY A 81 -35.78 7.39 13.87
N GLU A 82 -35.92 6.18 14.43
CA GLU A 82 -37.19 5.71 14.98
C GLU A 82 -37.57 6.45 16.28
N GLU A 83 -38.88 6.57 16.52
CA GLU A 83 -39.53 7.43 17.51
C GLU A 83 -39.14 7.14 18.99
N SER A 84 -38.41 6.06 19.25
CA SER A 84 -37.97 5.63 20.58
C SER A 84 -36.48 5.94 20.89
N ALA A 85 -35.98 7.10 20.43
CA ALA A 85 -34.62 7.52 20.73
C ALA A 85 -34.44 7.77 22.24
N SER A 86 -33.60 6.97 22.90
CA SER A 86 -33.17 7.19 24.28
C SER A 86 -32.39 8.49 24.42
N ASP A 87 -32.24 9.02 25.64
CA ASP A 87 -31.46 10.25 25.90
C ASP A 87 -29.94 10.01 25.85
N GLU A 88 -29.50 8.76 25.58
CA GLU A 88 -28.10 8.41 25.40
C GLU A 88 -27.58 8.91 24.04
N THR A 89 -26.27 9.16 23.96
CA THR A 89 -25.61 9.51 22.69
C THR A 89 -25.63 8.30 21.76
N PRO A 90 -26.27 8.39 20.58
CA PRO A 90 -26.34 7.26 19.67
C PRO A 90 -24.97 6.94 19.08
N GLU A 91 -24.74 5.65 18.81
CA GLU A 91 -23.54 5.20 18.11
C GLU A 91 -23.48 5.80 16.70
N LEU A 92 -22.33 6.36 16.34
CA LEU A 92 -22.06 7.00 15.05
C LEU A 92 -22.48 6.13 13.85
N HIS A 93 -22.15 4.84 13.89
CA HIS A 93 -22.48 3.90 12.82
C HIS A 93 -23.99 3.71 12.65
N SER A 94 -24.73 3.61 13.76
CA SER A 94 -26.19 3.45 13.72
C SER A 94 -26.88 4.64 13.04
N VAL A 95 -26.43 5.86 13.35
CA VAL A 95 -26.97 7.09 12.77
C VAL A 95 -26.69 7.17 11.27
N LEU A 96 -25.50 6.78 10.83
CA LEU A 96 -25.15 6.77 9.40
C LEU A 96 -26.02 5.77 8.62
N VAL A 97 -26.21 4.55 9.13
CA VAL A 97 -27.08 3.55 8.50
C VAL A 97 -28.52 4.06 8.38
N THR A 98 -29.03 4.72 9.43
CA THR A 98 -30.35 5.36 9.41
C THR A 98 -30.44 6.46 8.35
N LEU A 99 -29.42 7.31 8.24
CA LEU A 99 -29.39 8.40 7.24
C LEU A 99 -29.28 7.87 5.81
N GLU A 100 -28.51 6.81 5.57
CA GLU A 100 -28.44 6.14 4.27
C GLU A 100 -29.78 5.51 3.88
N GLN A 101 -30.48 4.93 4.85
CA GLN A 101 -31.82 4.39 4.65
C GLN A 101 -32.83 5.51 4.36
N ALA A 102 -32.75 6.63 5.09
CA ALA A 102 -33.55 7.82 4.85
C ALA A 102 -33.29 8.40 3.44
N MET A 103 -32.03 8.41 2.98
CA MET A 103 -31.69 8.84 1.61
C MET A 103 -32.45 8.09 0.52
N LYS A 104 -32.76 6.80 0.74
CA LYS A 104 -33.50 5.95 -0.21
C LYS A 104 -35.01 6.21 -0.17
N THR A 105 -35.56 6.63 0.96
CA THR A 105 -37.01 6.77 1.19
C THR A 105 -37.53 8.20 1.08
N VAL A 106 -36.67 9.20 1.31
CA VAL A 106 -37.04 10.61 1.41
C VAL A 106 -37.26 11.28 0.02
N PRO A 107 -38.26 12.19 -0.10
CA PRO A 107 -38.51 12.98 -1.30
C PRO A 107 -37.30 13.79 -1.78
N ALA A 108 -37.23 14.09 -3.08
CA ALA A 108 -36.06 14.72 -3.71
C ALA A 108 -35.65 16.07 -3.10
N GLU A 109 -36.60 16.84 -2.58
CA GLU A 109 -36.37 18.16 -1.96
C GLU A 109 -35.56 18.06 -0.65
N ASP A 110 -35.84 17.02 0.14
CA ASP A 110 -35.21 16.80 1.46
C ASP A 110 -33.90 16.01 1.38
N ARG A 111 -33.60 15.37 0.23
CA ARG A 111 -32.33 14.64 0.03
C ARG A 111 -31.10 15.52 0.25
N SER A 112 -31.18 16.78 -0.15
CA SER A 112 -30.09 17.75 0.05
C SER A 112 -29.79 18.02 1.53
N GLN A 113 -30.79 17.95 2.41
CA GLN A 113 -30.61 18.11 3.85
C GLN A 113 -29.95 16.88 4.46
N VAL A 114 -30.39 15.68 4.07
CA VAL A 114 -29.79 14.42 4.51
C VAL A 114 -28.32 14.35 4.07
N GLU A 115 -28.01 14.73 2.84
CA GLU A 115 -26.64 14.77 2.32
C GLU A 115 -25.74 15.74 3.09
N ARG A 116 -26.24 16.93 3.44
CA ARG A 116 -25.49 17.88 4.29
C ARG A 116 -25.24 17.32 5.68
N THR A 117 -26.21 16.62 6.26
CA THR A 117 -26.05 15.98 7.57
C THR A 117 -25.03 14.84 7.52
N ILE A 118 -25.08 13.99 6.49
CA ILE A 118 -24.08 12.94 6.26
C ILE A 118 -22.68 13.55 6.14
N ARG A 119 -22.49 14.55 5.26
CA ARG A 119 -21.20 15.24 5.10
C ARG A 119 -20.68 15.85 6.39
N ARG A 120 -21.57 16.40 7.23
CA ARG A 120 -21.21 16.97 8.53
C ARG A 120 -20.82 15.89 9.53
N ILE A 121 -21.45 14.71 9.48
CA ILE A 121 -21.06 13.58 10.32
C ILE A 121 -19.72 13.00 9.86
N GLU A 122 -19.52 12.88 8.54
CA GLU A 122 -18.27 12.44 7.95
C GLU A 122 -17.08 13.34 8.28
N SER A 123 -17.30 14.65 8.51
CA SER A 123 -16.20 15.56 8.84
C SER A 123 -15.58 15.33 10.22
N PHE A 124 -16.30 14.68 11.15
CA PHE A 124 -15.78 14.31 12.47
C PHE A 124 -15.72 12.78 12.68
N ARG A 125 -16.13 11.97 11.71
CA ARG A 125 -16.04 10.52 11.79
C ARG A 125 -14.57 10.08 11.80
N PRO A 126 -14.11 9.35 12.84
CA PRO A 126 -12.79 8.75 12.80
C PRO A 126 -12.74 7.72 11.67
N ARG A 127 -11.61 7.69 10.96
CA ARG A 127 -11.40 6.82 9.80
C ARG A 127 -10.73 5.51 10.20
N GLY A 128 -11.04 4.48 9.43
CA GLY A 128 -10.31 3.22 9.47
C GLY A 128 -8.87 3.37 8.98
N ALA A 129 -8.04 2.37 9.28
CA ALA A 129 -6.64 2.34 8.86
C ALA A 129 -6.53 2.22 7.34
N PHE A 130 -7.38 1.41 6.73
CA PHE A 130 -7.40 1.23 5.28
C PHE A 130 -8.04 2.41 4.57
N GLU A 131 -9.19 2.90 5.03
CA GLU A 131 -9.86 4.09 4.48
C GLU A 131 -8.92 5.29 4.43
N SER A 132 -8.20 5.55 5.53
CA SER A 132 -7.23 6.64 5.60
C SER A 132 -6.01 6.43 4.70
N THR A 133 -5.54 5.18 4.56
CA THR A 133 -4.45 4.81 3.64
C THR A 133 -4.86 5.05 2.18
N VAL A 134 -6.05 4.63 1.77
CA VAL A 134 -6.57 4.85 0.41
C VAL A 134 -6.70 6.34 0.11
N HIS A 135 -7.23 7.12 1.05
CA HIS A 135 -7.32 8.58 0.91
C HIS A 135 -5.93 9.22 0.74
N TYR A 136 -4.97 8.81 1.56
CA TYR A 136 -3.59 9.32 1.48
C TYR A 136 -2.92 8.97 0.15
N LEU A 137 -3.09 7.73 -0.33
CA LEU A 137 -2.59 7.29 -1.64
C LEU A 137 -3.22 8.09 -2.78
N HIS A 138 -4.51 8.39 -2.71
CA HIS A 138 -5.20 9.18 -3.72
C HIS A 138 -4.61 10.60 -3.82
N VAL A 139 -4.42 11.29 -2.70
CA VAL A 139 -3.83 12.65 -2.69
C VAL A 139 -2.43 12.65 -3.30
N HIS A 140 -1.60 11.66 -2.95
CA HIS A 140 -0.24 11.56 -3.48
C HIS A 140 -0.21 11.15 -4.96
N PHE A 141 -1.18 10.35 -5.41
CA PHE A 141 -1.33 10.01 -6.81
C PHE A 141 -1.70 11.24 -7.66
N GLU A 142 -2.63 12.08 -7.19
CA GLU A 142 -2.96 13.33 -7.87
C GLU A 142 -1.74 14.26 -7.97
N LEU A 143 -0.99 14.40 -6.86
CA LEU A 143 0.24 15.19 -6.83
C LEU A 143 1.31 14.64 -7.77
N LEU A 144 1.44 13.31 -7.86
CA LEU A 144 2.35 12.65 -8.78
C LEU A 144 1.97 12.94 -10.24
N VAL A 145 0.69 12.81 -10.59
CA VAL A 145 0.18 13.06 -11.94
C VAL A 145 0.33 14.53 -12.32
N GLU A 146 -0.09 15.45 -11.45
CA GLU A 146 0.08 16.89 -11.68
C GLU A 146 1.56 17.25 -11.79
N GLY A 147 2.40 16.71 -10.91
CA GLY A 147 3.84 16.91 -10.92
C GLY A 147 4.49 16.43 -12.21
N ALA A 148 4.07 15.27 -12.72
CA ALA A 148 4.56 14.72 -13.98
C ALA A 148 4.10 15.54 -15.18
N VAL A 149 2.81 15.90 -15.26
CA VAL A 149 2.23 16.69 -16.36
C VAL A 149 2.82 18.09 -16.42
N MET A 150 3.00 18.73 -15.26
CA MET A 150 3.55 20.09 -15.15
C MET A 150 5.08 20.10 -15.11
N CYS A 151 5.75 18.95 -15.24
CA CYS A 151 7.20 18.79 -15.13
C CYS A 151 7.78 19.45 -13.86
N LYS A 152 7.08 19.33 -12.72
CA LYS A 152 7.53 19.79 -11.41
C LYS A 152 8.20 18.62 -10.66
N PRO A 153 9.53 18.45 -10.75
CA PRO A 153 10.21 17.30 -10.14
C PRO A 153 10.07 17.25 -8.63
N ALA A 154 9.93 18.41 -7.97
CA ALA A 154 9.70 18.50 -6.54
C ALA A 154 8.39 17.80 -6.13
N ALA A 155 7.30 17.99 -6.87
CA ALA A 155 6.01 17.37 -6.59
C ALA A 155 6.06 15.84 -6.77
N VAL A 156 6.77 15.37 -7.80
CA VAL A 156 7.02 13.94 -8.03
C VAL A 156 7.81 13.35 -6.86
N TYR A 157 8.88 14.01 -6.43
CA TYR A 157 9.69 13.54 -5.31
C TYR A 157 8.90 13.50 -3.99
N THR A 158 8.13 14.55 -3.67
CA THR A 158 7.28 14.58 -2.47
C THR A 158 6.21 13.50 -2.52
N SER A 159 5.63 13.23 -3.70
CA SER A 159 4.64 12.16 -3.84
C SER A 159 5.24 10.77 -3.56
N LEU A 160 6.44 10.48 -4.08
CA LEU A 160 7.14 9.23 -3.87
C LEU A 160 7.57 9.06 -2.41
N LEU A 161 8.18 10.09 -1.81
CA LEU A 161 8.53 10.07 -0.39
C LEU A 161 7.28 9.89 0.50
N GLY A 162 6.19 10.55 0.14
CA GLY A 162 4.90 10.42 0.83
C GLY A 162 4.45 8.97 0.92
N VAL A 163 4.43 8.27 -0.22
CA VAL A 163 3.95 6.88 -0.30
C VAL A 163 4.92 5.89 0.36
N PHE A 164 6.23 6.02 0.14
CA PHE A 164 7.19 4.99 0.57
C PHE A 164 7.72 5.20 1.99
N TYR A 165 7.78 6.44 2.49
CA TYR A 165 8.35 6.75 3.79
C TYR A 165 7.32 7.31 4.77
N HIS A 166 6.59 8.36 4.37
CA HIS A 166 5.67 9.03 5.28
C HIS A 166 4.45 8.18 5.62
N LEU A 167 3.86 7.46 4.66
CA LEU A 167 2.70 6.61 4.91
C LEU A 167 2.96 5.54 5.99
N PRO A 168 4.03 4.71 5.90
CA PRO A 168 4.37 3.78 6.98
C PRO A 168 4.64 4.48 8.32
N ALA A 169 5.34 5.62 8.29
CA ALA A 169 5.64 6.39 9.50
C ALA A 169 4.37 6.94 10.17
N HIS A 170 3.43 7.46 9.39
CA HIS A 170 2.15 7.97 9.88
C HIS A 170 1.30 6.84 10.47
N LEU A 171 1.17 5.69 9.78
CA LEU A 171 0.46 4.51 10.31
C LEU A 171 1.05 4.02 11.63
N TRP A 172 2.38 4.00 11.73
CA TRP A 172 3.05 3.61 12.97
C TRP A 172 2.78 4.59 14.11
N SER A 173 2.91 5.90 13.83
CA SER A 173 2.65 6.96 14.82
C SER A 173 1.18 7.04 15.24
N ALA A 174 0.25 6.62 14.37
CA ALA A 174 -1.18 6.55 14.63
C ALA A 174 -1.60 5.33 15.48
N GLY A 175 -0.64 4.52 15.94
CA GLY A 175 -0.91 3.29 16.70
C GLY A 175 -1.43 2.13 15.84
N GLN A 176 -1.39 2.26 14.51
CA GLN A 176 -1.90 1.27 13.56
C GLN A 176 -0.79 0.35 13.01
N GLY A 177 0.26 0.12 13.79
CA GLY A 177 1.38 -0.75 13.39
C GLY A 177 0.95 -2.18 13.03
N TRP A 178 -0.11 -2.70 13.67
CA TRP A 178 -0.63 -4.03 13.36
C TRP A 178 -1.28 -4.11 11.97
N PHE A 179 -1.99 -3.04 11.57
CA PHE A 179 -2.51 -2.92 10.21
C PHE A 179 -1.34 -2.91 9.22
N LEU A 180 -0.34 -2.06 9.43
CA LEU A 180 0.83 -1.95 8.55
C LEU A 180 1.50 -3.32 8.33
N VAL A 181 1.71 -4.10 9.40
CA VAL A 181 2.38 -5.41 9.30
C VAL A 181 1.49 -6.46 8.67
N LEU A 182 0.27 -6.67 9.19
CA LEU A 182 -0.61 -7.76 8.73
C LEU A 182 -1.17 -7.49 7.33
N TYR A 183 -1.66 -6.27 7.07
CA TYR A 183 -2.13 -5.89 5.75
C TYR A 183 -0.97 -5.75 4.77
N GLY A 184 0.20 -5.26 5.19
CA GLY A 184 1.40 -5.24 4.34
C GLY A 184 1.84 -6.64 3.92
N LEU A 185 1.81 -7.61 4.83
CA LEU A 185 2.08 -9.02 4.54
C LEU A 185 1.07 -9.60 3.55
N PHE A 186 -0.21 -9.34 3.79
CA PHE A 186 -1.30 -9.74 2.89
C PHE A 186 -1.16 -9.11 1.50
N PHE A 187 -0.81 -7.83 1.43
CA PHE A 187 -0.57 -7.12 0.18
C PHE A 187 0.58 -7.76 -0.61
N ILE A 188 1.72 -8.02 0.03
CA ILE A 188 2.86 -8.68 -0.61
C ILE A 188 2.48 -10.08 -1.08
N LEU A 189 1.70 -10.83 -0.28
CA LEU A 189 1.21 -12.16 -0.65
C LEU A 189 0.33 -12.11 -1.91
N VAL A 190 -0.65 -11.20 -1.94
CA VAL A 190 -1.53 -11.03 -3.11
C VAL A 190 -0.71 -10.66 -4.34
N VAL A 191 0.20 -9.68 -4.23
CA VAL A 191 1.09 -9.26 -5.32
C VAL A 191 2.04 -10.38 -5.77
N ALA A 192 2.56 -11.19 -4.85
CA ALA A 192 3.43 -12.32 -5.16
C ALA A 192 2.72 -13.37 -6.02
N VAL A 193 1.48 -13.72 -5.67
CA VAL A 193 0.68 -14.70 -6.40
C VAL A 193 0.23 -14.15 -7.76
N THR A 194 -0.42 -12.98 -7.78
CA THR A 194 -1.00 -12.43 -9.01
C THR A 194 0.07 -11.88 -9.93
N GLY A 195 1.10 -11.24 -9.40
CA GLY A 195 2.24 -10.72 -10.17
C GLY A 195 3.07 -11.85 -10.78
N GLY A 196 3.29 -12.95 -10.07
CA GLY A 196 3.92 -14.15 -10.63
C GLY A 196 3.09 -14.76 -11.77
N ALA A 197 1.77 -14.87 -11.58
CA ALA A 197 0.85 -15.32 -12.62
C ALA A 197 0.88 -14.43 -13.87
N MET A 198 0.85 -13.10 -13.71
CA MET A 198 0.94 -12.14 -14.81
C MET A 198 2.27 -12.24 -15.56
N CYS A 199 3.39 -12.33 -14.82
CA CYS A 199 4.71 -12.46 -15.41
C CYS A 199 4.83 -13.72 -16.29
N ARG A 200 4.24 -14.83 -15.85
CA ARG A 200 4.23 -16.06 -16.66
C ARG A 200 3.33 -15.97 -17.89
N MET A 201 2.17 -15.33 -17.79
CA MET A 201 1.31 -15.08 -18.96
C MET A 201 2.05 -14.29 -20.03
N GLU A 202 2.81 -13.27 -19.64
CA GLU A 202 3.63 -12.48 -20.57
C GLU A 202 4.78 -13.29 -21.16
N ALA A 203 5.51 -14.02 -20.32
CA ALA A 203 6.64 -14.82 -20.76
C ALA A 203 6.22 -15.88 -21.79
N CYS A 204 5.14 -16.63 -21.54
CA CYS A 204 4.63 -17.63 -22.48
C CYS A 204 4.12 -17.01 -23.78
N GLN A 205 3.46 -15.85 -23.69
CA GLN A 205 2.98 -15.16 -24.89
C GLN A 205 4.14 -14.64 -25.75
N ILE A 206 5.20 -14.11 -25.13
CA ILE A 206 6.34 -13.55 -25.86
C ILE A 206 7.25 -14.67 -26.39
N ALA A 207 7.53 -15.71 -25.60
CA ALA A 207 8.50 -16.75 -25.95
C ALA A 207 7.92 -17.85 -26.85
N ALA A 208 6.69 -18.30 -26.57
CA ALA A 208 6.08 -19.44 -27.24
C ALA A 208 4.85 -19.08 -28.09
N ASN A 209 4.46 -17.80 -28.11
CA ASN A 209 3.19 -17.33 -28.71
C ASN A 209 1.97 -18.09 -28.18
N GLU A 210 2.06 -18.63 -26.96
CA GLU A 210 1.03 -19.40 -26.30
C GLU A 210 0.24 -18.51 -25.34
N ARG A 211 -1.09 -18.63 -25.39
CA ARG A 211 -1.99 -17.89 -24.49
C ARG A 211 -2.38 -18.80 -23.32
N LEU A 212 -1.73 -18.59 -22.18
CA LEU A 212 -2.13 -19.25 -20.95
C LEU A 212 -3.52 -18.81 -20.51
N THR A 213 -4.32 -19.79 -20.08
CA THR A 213 -5.61 -19.52 -19.44
C THR A 213 -5.39 -18.90 -18.06
N MET A 214 -6.35 -18.08 -17.59
CA MET A 214 -6.29 -17.49 -16.24
C MET A 214 -6.10 -18.55 -15.16
N ARG A 215 -6.77 -19.71 -15.30
CA ARG A 215 -6.63 -20.82 -14.35
C ARG A 215 -5.21 -21.34 -14.30
N GLN A 216 -4.57 -21.59 -15.44
CA GLN A 216 -3.20 -22.09 -15.49
C GLN A 216 -2.21 -21.08 -14.90
N ALA A 217 -2.39 -19.80 -15.23
CA ALA A 217 -1.57 -18.72 -14.69
C ALA A 217 -1.70 -18.62 -13.16
N MET A 218 -2.93 -18.69 -12.65
CA MET A 218 -3.21 -18.67 -11.22
C MET A 218 -2.66 -19.89 -10.48
N LEU A 219 -2.79 -21.08 -11.06
CA LEU A 219 -2.24 -22.31 -10.49
C LEU A 219 -0.73 -22.18 -10.32
N HIS A 220 -0.03 -21.65 -11.33
CA HIS A 220 1.39 -21.38 -11.23
C HIS A 220 1.72 -20.33 -10.15
N GLY A 221 0.96 -19.24 -10.07
CA GLY A 221 1.13 -18.22 -9.03
C GLY A 221 0.94 -18.79 -7.61
N LEU A 222 -0.01 -19.72 -7.45
CA LEU A 222 -0.26 -20.44 -6.20
C LEU A 222 0.77 -21.54 -5.92
N GLU A 223 1.42 -22.13 -6.92
CA GLU A 223 2.52 -23.09 -6.72
C GLU A 223 3.82 -22.38 -6.31
N THR A 224 4.04 -21.19 -6.85
CA THR A 224 5.27 -20.39 -6.62
C THR A 224 5.11 -19.32 -5.56
N TRP A 225 3.95 -19.21 -4.90
CA TRP A 225 3.61 -18.13 -3.99
C TRP A 225 4.68 -17.88 -2.93
N LEU A 226 5.20 -18.95 -2.32
CA LEU A 226 6.19 -18.85 -1.26
C LEU A 226 7.54 -18.34 -1.80
N ARG A 227 7.94 -18.77 -2.99
CA ARG A 227 9.18 -18.32 -3.63
C ARG A 227 9.08 -16.85 -4.03
N SER A 228 7.96 -16.46 -4.64
CA SER A 228 7.68 -15.08 -5.04
C SER A 228 7.58 -14.16 -3.81
N PHE A 229 6.91 -14.63 -2.76
CA PHE A 229 6.78 -13.91 -1.49
C PHE A 229 8.15 -13.72 -0.82
N MET A 230 8.95 -14.79 -0.72
CA MET A 230 10.28 -14.72 -0.13
C MET A 230 11.25 -13.86 -0.96
N ALA A 231 11.12 -13.85 -2.29
CA ALA A 231 11.92 -12.96 -3.14
C ALA A 231 11.69 -11.47 -2.82
N LEU A 232 10.45 -11.10 -2.48
CA LEU A 232 10.10 -9.73 -2.09
C LEU A 232 10.49 -9.43 -0.63
N VAL A 233 10.34 -10.40 0.28
CA VAL A 233 10.50 -10.18 1.72
C VAL A 233 11.94 -10.35 2.21
N ILE A 234 12.71 -11.30 1.68
CA ILE A 234 14.07 -11.60 2.16
C ILE A 234 14.98 -10.36 2.16
N PRO A 235 15.06 -9.53 1.10
CA PRO A 235 15.93 -8.36 1.10
C PRO A 235 15.58 -7.34 2.18
N VAL A 236 14.27 -7.15 2.42
CA VAL A 236 13.76 -6.25 3.45
C VAL A 236 14.04 -6.80 4.86
N VAL A 237 13.83 -8.10 5.07
CA VAL A 237 14.14 -8.76 6.35
C VAL A 237 15.63 -8.73 6.64
N LEU A 238 16.48 -9.03 5.65
CA LEU A 238 17.94 -8.94 5.79
C LEU A 238 18.36 -7.52 6.16
N ALA A 239 17.82 -6.51 5.47
CA ALA A 239 18.07 -5.12 5.80
C ALA A 239 17.61 -4.77 7.22
N GLY A 240 16.44 -5.24 7.63
CA GLY A 240 15.91 -5.07 8.97
C GLY A 240 16.79 -5.72 10.05
N ILE A 241 17.29 -6.93 9.82
CA ILE A 241 18.22 -7.63 10.72
C ILE A 241 19.51 -6.83 10.87
N VAL A 242 20.11 -6.38 9.77
CA VAL A 242 21.34 -5.57 9.79
C VAL A 242 21.11 -4.25 10.53
N CYS A 243 20.01 -3.54 10.24
CA CYS A 243 19.61 -2.33 10.97
C CYS A 243 19.42 -2.60 12.48
N GLY A 244 18.77 -3.72 12.84
CA GLY A 244 18.55 -4.11 14.23
C GLY A 244 19.87 -4.38 14.96
N VAL A 245 20.80 -5.09 14.34
CA VAL A 245 22.15 -5.33 14.88
C VAL A 245 22.90 -4.00 15.06
N LEU A 246 22.85 -3.10 14.07
CA LEU A 246 23.47 -1.77 14.15
C LEU A 246 22.86 -0.92 15.28
N LEU A 247 21.54 -0.99 15.47
CA LEU A 247 20.84 -0.32 16.58
C LEU A 247 21.25 -0.88 17.94
N LEU A 248 21.30 -2.21 18.09
CA LEU A 248 21.72 -2.86 19.34
C LEU A 248 23.17 -2.51 19.68
N ILE A 249 24.06 -2.48 18.68
CA ILE A 249 25.42 -2.00 18.84
C ILE A 249 25.39 -0.54 19.32
N GLY A 250 24.68 0.35 18.63
CA GLY A 250 24.57 1.76 19.05
C GLY A 250 24.10 1.91 20.51
N LEU A 251 23.05 1.19 20.90
CA LEU A 251 22.47 1.24 22.24
C LEU A 251 23.42 0.72 23.33
N VAL A 252 24.02 -0.46 23.13
CA VAL A 252 24.91 -1.09 24.11
C VAL A 252 26.19 -0.29 24.28
N PHE A 253 26.78 0.18 23.18
CA PHE A 253 28.05 0.89 23.21
C PHE A 253 27.92 2.33 23.73
N MET A 254 26.78 3.02 23.56
CA MET A 254 26.55 4.35 24.13
C MET A 254 26.15 4.34 25.62
N SER A 255 25.69 3.21 26.16
CA SER A 255 25.21 3.12 27.54
C SER A 255 26.33 2.92 28.58
N ILE A 256 27.51 2.41 28.17
CA ILE A 256 28.60 2.05 29.11
C ILE A 256 29.88 2.86 28.85
N PRO A 257 30.29 3.77 29.75
CA PRO A 257 31.43 4.68 29.56
C PRO A 257 32.78 4.01 29.25
N LEU A 258 33.05 2.83 29.82
CA LEU A 258 34.31 2.09 29.61
C LEU A 258 34.40 1.38 28.24
N VAL A 259 33.24 1.06 27.64
CA VAL A 259 33.17 0.29 26.37
C VAL A 259 33.37 1.22 25.16
N ASN A 260 33.37 2.53 25.38
CA ASN A 260 33.42 3.55 24.34
C ASN A 260 34.72 3.53 23.51
N VAL A 261 35.86 3.16 24.11
CA VAL A 261 37.14 3.04 23.37
C VAL A 261 37.13 1.83 22.44
N LEU A 262 36.55 0.71 22.87
CA LEU A 262 36.35 -0.46 22.01
C LEU A 262 35.31 -0.15 20.92
N ALA A 263 34.30 0.66 21.25
CA ALA A 263 33.28 1.16 20.32
C ALA A 263 33.93 1.89 19.16
N ALA A 264 34.85 2.82 19.43
CA ALA A 264 35.53 3.61 18.40
C ALA A 264 36.28 2.73 17.40
N LEU A 265 36.86 1.60 17.85
CA LEU A 265 37.56 0.66 16.98
C LEU A 265 36.60 -0.19 16.13
N VAL A 266 35.48 -0.64 16.73
CA VAL A 266 34.42 -1.39 16.03
C VAL A 266 33.58 -0.48 15.12
N TYR A 267 33.55 0.82 15.37
CA TYR A 267 32.75 1.80 14.64
C TYR A 267 33.07 1.83 13.13
N GLY A 268 34.35 1.63 12.76
CA GLY A 268 34.73 1.49 11.36
C GLY A 268 34.04 0.31 10.67
N LEU A 269 33.89 -0.83 11.35
CA LEU A 269 33.18 -2.00 10.84
C LEU A 269 31.67 -1.76 10.76
N VAL A 270 31.11 -1.02 11.73
CA VAL A 270 29.70 -0.61 11.76
C VAL A 270 29.37 0.29 10.56
N LEU A 271 30.23 1.28 10.26
CA LEU A 271 30.08 2.12 9.08
C LEU A 271 30.20 1.32 7.79
N LEU A 272 31.14 0.38 7.71
CA LEU A 272 31.28 -0.50 6.54
C LEU A 272 30.02 -1.36 6.33
N LEU A 273 29.44 -1.88 7.41
CA LEU A 273 28.21 -2.68 7.36
C LEU A 273 27.01 -1.82 6.90
N GLY A 274 26.88 -0.59 7.44
CA GLY A 274 25.86 0.37 7.00
C GLY A 274 26.04 0.78 5.54
N PHE A 275 27.28 0.97 5.09
CA PHE A 275 27.59 1.24 3.69
C PHE A 275 27.22 0.08 2.77
N LEU A 276 27.55 -1.16 3.15
CA LEU A 276 27.14 -2.36 2.39
C LEU A 276 25.62 -2.50 2.32
N LEU A 277 24.92 -2.19 3.41
CA LEU A 277 23.47 -2.19 3.47
C LEU A 277 22.84 -1.23 2.45
N VAL A 278 23.43 -0.05 2.24
CA VAL A 278 22.96 0.91 1.21
C VAL A 278 23.04 0.27 -0.19
N PHE A 279 24.09 -0.49 -0.52
CA PHE A 279 24.17 -1.19 -1.80
C PHE A 279 23.11 -2.27 -1.95
N ILE A 280 22.82 -3.01 -0.88
CA ILE A 280 21.76 -4.04 -0.89
C ILE A 280 20.40 -3.38 -1.15
N LEU A 281 20.08 -2.29 -0.43
CA LEU A 281 18.82 -1.57 -0.60
C LEU A 281 18.71 -0.89 -1.97
N LEU A 282 19.80 -0.31 -2.47
CA LEU A 282 19.83 0.28 -3.81
C LEU A 282 19.64 -0.79 -4.88
N GLY A 283 20.34 -1.92 -4.75
CA GLY A 283 20.18 -3.08 -5.63
C GLY A 283 18.75 -3.60 -5.61
N TYR A 284 18.12 -3.67 -4.42
CA TYR A 284 16.72 -4.05 -4.27
C TYR A 284 15.77 -3.07 -4.97
N VAL A 285 15.89 -1.76 -4.72
CA VAL A 285 15.04 -0.73 -5.35
C VAL A 285 15.14 -0.77 -6.88
N VAL A 286 16.36 -0.90 -7.42
CA VAL A 286 16.57 -0.93 -8.86
C VAL A 286 16.05 -2.24 -9.47
N SER A 287 16.18 -3.35 -8.76
CA SER A 287 15.85 -4.70 -9.27
C SER A 287 14.43 -5.15 -8.93
N TRP A 288 13.66 -4.38 -8.14
CA TRP A 288 12.41 -4.85 -7.54
C TRP A 288 11.37 -5.32 -8.58
N ILE A 289 11.30 -4.62 -9.73
CA ILE A 289 10.39 -4.93 -10.85
C ILE A 289 10.73 -6.29 -11.48
N LEU A 290 11.99 -6.72 -11.39
CA LEU A 290 12.50 -7.95 -12.02
C LEU A 290 12.46 -9.18 -11.10
N LEU A 291 12.16 -9.01 -9.81
CA LEU A 291 12.12 -10.12 -8.86
C LEU A 291 11.02 -11.15 -9.20
N LEU A 292 9.80 -10.68 -9.47
CA LEU A 292 8.68 -11.56 -9.82
C LEU A 292 8.88 -12.29 -11.17
N PRO A 293 9.35 -11.62 -12.24
CA PRO A 293 9.75 -12.30 -13.47
C PRO A 293 10.83 -13.37 -13.26
N ALA A 294 11.86 -13.09 -12.45
CA ALA A 294 12.94 -14.05 -12.18
C ALA A 294 12.40 -15.33 -11.54
N VAL A 295 11.49 -15.22 -10.58
CA VAL A 295 10.83 -16.39 -9.98
C VAL A 295 9.90 -17.08 -10.99
N ALA A 296 9.06 -16.33 -11.70
CA ALA A 296 8.02 -16.88 -12.58
C ALA A 296 8.57 -17.58 -13.85
N VAL A 297 9.70 -17.11 -14.37
CA VAL A 297 10.31 -17.61 -15.61
C VAL A 297 11.46 -18.56 -15.33
N GLU A 298 12.31 -18.24 -14.35
CA GLU A 298 13.58 -18.92 -14.14
C GLU A 298 13.56 -19.80 -12.88
N ASN A 299 12.41 -19.86 -12.19
CA ASN A 299 12.18 -20.71 -11.03
C ASN A 299 13.17 -20.46 -9.88
N CYS A 300 13.68 -19.22 -9.78
CA CYS A 300 14.62 -18.83 -8.74
C CYS A 300 13.99 -18.94 -7.33
N GLU A 301 14.83 -19.29 -6.36
CA GLU A 301 14.49 -19.16 -4.95
C GLU A 301 14.69 -17.71 -4.47
N GLY A 302 14.16 -17.36 -3.30
CA GLY A 302 14.01 -15.96 -2.89
C GLY A 302 15.32 -15.14 -2.90
N GLY A 303 16.43 -15.70 -2.39
CA GLY A 303 17.74 -15.03 -2.42
C GLY A 303 18.39 -15.00 -3.81
N ASP A 304 18.24 -16.09 -4.58
CA ASP A 304 18.81 -16.24 -5.92
C ASP A 304 18.14 -15.30 -6.93
N ALA A 305 16.84 -15.04 -6.76
CA ALA A 305 16.08 -14.11 -7.59
C ALA A 305 16.68 -12.70 -7.57
N MET A 306 17.16 -12.24 -6.40
CA MET A 306 17.80 -10.94 -6.26
C MET A 306 19.13 -10.87 -7.01
N GLN A 307 19.99 -11.88 -6.87
CA GLN A 307 21.29 -11.93 -7.56
C GLN A 307 21.11 -11.90 -9.07
N ARG A 308 20.11 -12.63 -9.58
CA ARG A 308 19.81 -12.70 -11.00
C ARG A 308 19.19 -11.41 -11.54
N ALA A 309 18.26 -10.83 -10.81
CA ALA A 309 17.69 -9.53 -11.15
C ALA A 309 18.76 -8.43 -11.20
N PHE A 310 19.70 -8.43 -10.25
CA PHE A 310 20.83 -7.49 -10.24
C PHE A 310 21.78 -7.71 -11.42
N ALA A 311 22.07 -8.97 -11.77
CA ALA A 311 22.86 -9.30 -12.94
C ALA A 311 22.22 -8.79 -14.24
N PHE A 312 20.90 -8.83 -14.38
CA PHE A 312 20.22 -8.28 -15.56
C PHE A 312 20.33 -6.76 -15.68
N VAL A 313 20.34 -6.05 -14.55
CA VAL A 313 20.49 -4.60 -14.54
C VAL A 313 21.92 -4.20 -14.89
N LEU A 314 22.93 -4.90 -14.34
CA LEU A 314 24.34 -4.56 -14.56
C LEU A 314 24.89 -5.02 -15.91
N ASN A 315 24.41 -6.14 -16.46
CA ASN A 315 24.89 -6.67 -17.75
C ASN A 315 24.25 -5.99 -18.97
N ARG A 316 23.53 -4.88 -18.78
CA ARG A 316 22.92 -4.08 -19.84
C ARG A 316 23.80 -2.89 -20.22
#